data_AF-A0A846P7E3-F1
#
_entry.id   AF-A0A846P7E3-F1
#
_cell.length_a   1.000
_cell.length_b   1.000
_cell.length_c   1.000
_cell.angle_alpha   90.00
_cell.angle_beta   90.00
_cell.angle_gamma   90.00
#
_symmetry.space_group_name_H-M   'P 1'
#
loop_
_entity.id
_entity.type
_entity.pdbx_description
1 polymer ?
#
loop_
_entity_poly.entity_id
_entity_poly.type
_entity_poly.pdbx_seq_one_letter_code
_entity_poly.pdbx_strand_id
1 'polypeptide(L)' 'MKHLKRTLASDPNDPDALFWLLLTCASAGRTSIAMQYAEKLLEVDPLTPINHATPGYALICEGRFDLALEKEKG' A
#
# COMPACT_ATOMS: atom_id res chain seq x y z
N MET A 1 0.57 9.08 10.91
CA MET A 1 -0.55 8.11 11.00
C MET A 1 -1.86 8.69 11.57
N LYS A 2 -1.89 9.42 12.70
CA LYS A 2 -3.17 9.85 13.33
C LYS A 2 -4.09 10.65 12.40
N HIS A 3 -3.54 11.56 11.60
CA HIS A 3 -4.31 12.33 10.62
C HIS A 3 -4.88 11.44 9.52
N LEU A 4 -4.06 10.58 8.90
CA LEU A 4 -4.50 9.64 7.85
C LEU A 4 -5.58 8.68 8.35
N LYS A 5 -5.44 8.15 9.59
CA LYS A 5 -6.47 7.30 10.20
C LYS A 5 -7.78 8.04 10.45
N ARG A 6 -7.72 9.35 10.72
CA ARG A 6 -8.93 10.18 10.83
C ARG A 6 -9.55 10.41 9.45
N THR A 7 -8.74 10.64 8.42
CA THR A 7 -9.20 10.72 7.03
C THR A 7 -9.94 9.44 6.64
N LEU A 8 -9.36 8.26 6.91
CA LEU A 8 -10.04 6.98 6.66
C LEU A 8 -11.30 6.76 7.50
N ALA A 9 -11.41 7.40 8.67
CA ALA A 9 -12.63 7.31 9.46
C ALA A 9 -13.78 8.14 8.86
N SER A 10 -13.48 9.23 8.15
CA SER A 10 -14.48 10.03 7.42
C SER A 10 -14.72 9.55 5.99
N ASP A 11 -13.66 9.09 5.31
CA ASP A 11 -13.69 8.52 3.97
C ASP A 11 -12.79 7.28 3.94
N PRO A 12 -13.37 6.07 4.11
CA PRO A 12 -12.63 4.82 4.11
C PRO A 12 -11.90 4.50 2.79
N ASN A 13 -12.25 5.19 1.70
CA ASN A 13 -11.72 4.97 0.37
C ASN A 13 -10.86 6.16 -0.11
N ASP A 14 -10.43 7.05 0.77
CA ASP A 14 -9.52 8.15 0.39
C ASP A 14 -8.18 7.56 -0.10
N PRO A 15 -7.86 7.67 -1.41
CA PRO A 15 -6.70 6.98 -1.99
C PRO A 15 -5.38 7.51 -1.44
N ASP A 16 -5.29 8.81 -1.14
CA ASP A 16 -4.10 9.42 -0.55
C ASP A 16 -3.83 8.86 0.86
N ALA A 17 -4.87 8.74 1.69
CA ALA A 17 -4.74 8.20 3.03
C ALA A 17 -4.35 6.72 3.01
N LEU A 18 -4.92 5.93 2.11
CA LEU A 18 -4.53 4.53 1.89
C LEU A 18 -3.07 4.43 1.46
N PHE A 19 -2.63 5.23 0.48
CA PHE A 19 -1.26 5.27 -0.02
C PHE A 19 -0.25 5.64 1.08
N TRP A 20 -0.49 6.72 1.82
CA TRP A 20 0.44 7.14 2.87
C TRP A 20 0.48 6.19 4.06
N LEU A 21 -0.64 5.54 4.41
CA LEU A 21 -0.65 4.50 5.45
C LEU A 21 0.11 3.26 5.00
N LEU A 22 -0.05 2.83 3.75
CA LEU A 22 0.75 1.77 3.14
C LEU A 22 2.24 2.07 3.28
N LEU A 23 2.70 3.24 2.82
CA LEU A 23 4.13 3.58 2.83
C LEU A 23 4.69 3.59 4.24
N THR A 24 3.93 4.16 5.18
CA THR A 24 4.34 4.22 6.59
C THR A 24 4.39 2.82 7.22
N CYS A 25 3.42 1.95 6.91
CA CYS A 25 3.40 0.57 7.42
C CYS A 25 4.55 -0.26 6.84
N ALA A 26 4.81 -0.15 5.54
CA ALA A 26 5.90 -0.85 4.87
C ALA A 26 7.26 -0.46 5.46
N SER A 27 7.52 0.86 5.58
CA SER A 27 8.76 1.37 6.18
C SER A 27 8.94 0.99 7.67
N ALA A 28 7.84 0.70 8.37
CA ALA A 28 7.86 0.24 9.76
C ALA A 28 7.98 -1.30 9.88
N GLY A 29 8.23 -2.03 8.79
CA GLY A 29 8.30 -3.49 8.76
C GLY A 29 6.95 -4.18 9.00
N ARG A 30 5.84 -3.45 8.91
CA ARG A 30 4.48 -4.00 9.07
C ARG A 30 3.91 -4.41 7.71
N THR A 31 4.63 -5.26 7.00
CA THR A 31 4.37 -5.61 5.60
C THR A 31 2.98 -6.17 5.37
N SER A 32 2.50 -7.07 6.24
CA SER A 32 1.13 -7.61 6.13
C SER A 32 0.04 -6.52 6.17
N ILE A 33 0.21 -5.48 7.00
CA ILE A 33 -0.73 -4.36 7.06
C ILE A 33 -0.59 -3.46 5.83
N ALA A 34 0.64 -3.23 5.38
CA ALA A 34 0.90 -2.47 4.15
C ALA A 34 0.22 -3.13 2.95
N MET A 35 0.33 -4.46 2.81
CA MET A 35 -0.32 -5.22 1.74
C MET A 35 -1.84 -5.07 1.74
N GLN A 36 -2.49 -5.08 2.90
CA GLN A 36 -3.93 -4.84 3.00
C GLN A 36 -4.31 -3.44 2.48
N TYR A 37 -3.52 -2.41 2.80
CA TYR A 37 -3.74 -1.07 2.24
C TYR A 37 -3.45 -1.00 0.74
N ALA A 38 -2.50 -1.79 0.23
CA ALA A 38 -2.15 -1.85 -1.19
C ALA A 38 -3.31 -2.42 -2.01
N GLU A 39 -3.86 -3.54 -1.53
CA GLU A 39 -5.01 -4.21 -2.12
C GLU A 39 -6.22 -3.27 -2.13
N LYS A 40 -6.51 -2.61 -1.01
CA LYS A 40 -7.61 -1.64 -0.93
C LYS A 40 -7.40 -0.44 -1.86
N LEU A 41 -6.18 0.08 -1.96
CA LEU A 41 -5.86 1.20 -2.84
C LEU A 41 -6.07 0.82 -4.31
N LEU A 42 -5.72 -0.40 -4.71
CA LEU A 42 -5.96 -0.90 -6.06
C LEU A 42 -7.44 -1.17 -6.35
N GLU A 43 -8.23 -1.59 -5.36
CA GLU A 43 -9.69 -1.67 -5.50
C GLU A 43 -10.34 -0.31 -5.72
N VAL A 44 -9.85 0.72 -5.02
CA VAL A 44 -10.41 2.08 -5.05
C VAL A 44 -9.98 2.84 -6.29
N ASP A 45 -8.69 2.80 -6.63
CA ASP A 45 -8.10 3.54 -7.74
C ASP A 45 -7.14 2.65 -8.54
N PRO A 46 -7.71 1.78 -9.41
CA PRO A 46 -6.93 0.89 -10.28
C PRO A 46 -6.30 1.61 -11.47
N LEU A 47 -6.69 2.86 -11.76
CA LEU A 47 -6.24 3.57 -12.96
C LEU A 47 -4.98 4.40 -12.70
N THR A 48 -4.67 4.71 -11.45
CA THR A 48 -3.42 5.38 -11.08
C THR A 48 -2.24 4.41 -11.15
N PRO A 49 -1.28 4.60 -12.10
CA PRO A 49 -0.24 3.61 -12.37
C PRO A 49 0.67 3.32 -11.17
N ILE A 50 0.96 4.33 -10.35
CA ILE A 50 1.84 4.17 -9.18
C ILE A 50 1.25 3.22 -8.13
N ASN A 51 -0.07 3.06 -8.07
CA ASN A 51 -0.73 2.18 -7.10
C ASN A 51 -0.36 0.71 -7.35
N HIS A 52 -0.11 0.32 -8.60
CA HIS A 52 0.28 -1.06 -8.97
C HIS A 52 1.66 -1.44 -8.45
N ALA A 53 2.56 -0.47 -8.24
CA ALA A 53 3.88 -0.71 -7.67
C ALA A 53 3.87 -0.84 -6.13
N THR A 54 2.78 -0.46 -5.46
CA THR A 54 2.73 -0.40 -3.99
C THR A 54 2.84 -1.76 -3.27
N PRO A 55 2.32 -2.89 -3.79
CA PRO A 55 2.57 -4.21 -3.20
C PRO A 55 4.05 -4.62 -3.32
N GLY A 56 4.66 -4.35 -4.48
CA GLY A 56 6.09 -4.60 -4.71
C GLY A 56 6.97 -3.79 -3.74
N TYR A 57 6.63 -2.52 -3.52
CA TYR A 57 7.30 -1.68 -2.52
C TYR A 57 7.22 -2.27 -1.11
N ALA A 58 6.06 -2.75 -0.68
CA ALA A 58 5.90 -3.36 0.64
C ALA A 58 6.81 -4.60 0.81
N LEU A 59 6.92 -5.44 -0.23
CA LEU A 59 7.80 -6.61 -0.25
C LEU A 59 9.29 -6.23 -0.23
N ILE A 60 9.67 -5.17 -0.96
CA ILE A 60 11.03 -4.61 -0.94
C ILE A 60 11.40 -4.16 0.47
N CYS A 61 10.50 -3.47 1.19
CA CYS A 61 10.75 -3.06 2.57
C CYS A 61 10.92 -4.24 3.54
N GLU A 62 10.34 -5.41 3.24
CA GLU A 62 10.53 -6.67 3.98
C GLU A 62 11.81 -7.43 3.56
N GLY A 63 12.48 -7.00 2.50
CA GLY A 63 13.64 -7.69 1.92
C GLY A 63 13.26 -8.89 1.03
N ARG A 64 12.00 -9.03 0.63
CA ARG A 64 11.48 -10.13 -0.21
C ARG A 64 11.50 -9.74 -1.70
N PHE A 65 12.70 -9.51 -2.23
CA PHE A 65 12.90 -9.01 -3.60
C PHE A 65 12.40 -9.97 -4.68
N ASP A 66 12.57 -11.27 -4.44
CA ASP A 66 12.11 -12.38 -5.28
C ASP A 66 10.59 -12.31 -5.51
N LEU A 67 9.81 -12.15 -4.44
CA LEU A 67 8.36 -11.97 -4.57
C LEU A 67 7.97 -10.62 -5.19
N ALA A 68 8.73 -9.55 -4.91
CA ALA A 68 8.45 -8.25 -5.51
C ALA A 68 8.55 -8.30 -7.06
N LEU A 69 9.56 -9.02 -7.58
CA LEU A 69 9.73 -9.22 -9.02
C LEU A 69 8.67 -10.12 -9.65
N GLU A 70 8.12 -11.07 -8.91
CA GLU A 70 6.98 -11.87 -9.39
C GLU A 70 5.71 -11.02 -9.51
N LYS A 71 5.50 -10.09 -8.57
CA LYS A 71 4.31 -9.24 -8.54
C LYS A 71 4.22 -8.26 -9.72
N GLU A 72 5.36 -7.77 -10.22
CA GLU A 72 5.44 -6.87 -11.38
C GLU A 72 5.15 -7.56 -12.73
N LYS A 73 5.09 -8.90 -12.77
CA LYS A 73 4.90 -9.67 -14.01
C LYS A 73 3.46 -10.12 -14.27
N GLY A 74 2.54 -9.92 -13.31
CA GLY A 74 1.14 -10.29 -13.42
C GLY A 74 0.26 -9.08 -13.69
#